data_AF-A0A5C8NDR0-F1
#
_entry.id   AF-A0A5C8NDR0-F1
#
_cell.length_a   1.000
_cell.length_b   1.000
_cell.length_c   1.000
_cell.angle_alpha   90.00
_cell.angle_beta   90.00
_cell.angle_gamma   90.00
#
_symmetry.space_group_name_H-M   'P 1'
#
loop_
_entity.id
_entity.type
_entity.pdbx_description
1 polymer ?
#
loop_
_entity_poly.entity_id
_entity_poly.type
_entity_poly.pdbx_seq_one_letter_code
_entity_poly.pdbx_strand_id
1 'polypeptide(L)'
;MSPTDDSATDWWHCWARREDGTFAWFAGVHTDAHARGERVELPEAEAREAAGNDVHCVAHFDADGRVVRLEIPRAAAPKAPPLWFVEAPEPDGRPPATSLVAFTGHDVLDGTLLDGTSLADVEVTSADQVAAVRWYPETGEGDQVYVQPDWRRRGIAGAIVTAASTLTVARGKPPMWSDGQRTAMGDRWLKASPWSHRGAELTHMAPPMTPIEKR
;
A
#
# COMPACT_ATOMS: atom_id res chain seq x y z
N MET A 1 -6.33 32.27 23.89
CA MET A 1 -5.30 31.27 24.23
C MET A 1 -5.84 29.95 23.70
N SER A 2 -5.59 29.68 22.42
CA SER A 2 -6.07 28.47 21.75
C SER A 2 -5.03 27.38 21.93
N PRO A 3 -5.41 26.11 22.17
CA PRO A 3 -4.47 25.02 22.19
C PRO A 3 -4.02 24.75 20.76
N THR A 4 -2.74 24.94 20.48
CA THR A 4 -2.05 24.35 19.33
C THR A 4 -1.91 22.86 19.61
N ASP A 5 -2.93 22.10 19.23
CA ASP A 5 -2.88 20.65 19.16
C ASP A 5 -2.47 20.30 17.72
N ASP A 6 -1.16 20.23 17.48
CA ASP A 6 -0.56 20.09 16.15
C ASP A 6 0.39 18.88 16.09
N SER A 7 0.07 17.80 16.79
CA SER A 7 0.95 16.61 16.84
C SER A 7 0.21 15.29 16.73
N ALA A 8 -0.68 15.18 15.75
CA ALA A 8 -1.25 13.89 15.35
C ALA A 8 -0.68 13.43 13.99
N THR A 9 0.49 12.78 14.03
CA THR A 9 0.80 11.57 13.25
C THR A 9 0.61 11.60 11.73
N ASP A 10 1.37 12.45 11.02
CA ASP A 10 1.43 12.47 9.55
C ASP A 10 2.67 11.75 8.96
N TRP A 11 3.31 10.89 9.76
CA TRP A 11 4.61 10.31 9.40
C TRP A 11 4.46 8.92 8.80
N TRP A 12 5.14 8.69 7.67
CA TRP A 12 5.27 7.35 7.10
C TRP A 12 6.71 7.11 6.68
N HIS A 13 7.34 6.12 7.32
CA HIS A 13 8.70 5.71 7.07
C HIS A 13 8.71 4.39 6.33
N CYS A 14 9.34 4.39 5.15
CA CYS A 14 9.51 3.19 4.36
C CYS A 14 11.00 2.83 4.29
N TRP A 15 11.29 1.58 4.62
CA TRP A 15 12.66 1.05 4.53
C TRP A 15 12.83 0.29 3.23
N ALA A 16 14.01 0.38 2.67
CA ALA A 16 14.45 -0.51 1.62
C ALA A 16 15.55 -1.43 2.12
N ARG A 17 15.43 -2.71 1.81
CA ARG A 17 16.46 -3.73 2.05
C ARG A 17 16.93 -4.32 0.74
N ARG A 18 18.22 -4.60 0.65
CA ARG A 18 18.84 -5.35 -0.45
C ARG A 18 18.64 -6.85 -0.24
N GLU A 19 18.97 -7.64 -1.26
CA GLU A 19 18.89 -9.09 -1.25
C GLU A 19 19.67 -9.74 -0.09
N ASP A 20 20.84 -9.18 0.24
CA ASP A 20 21.68 -9.62 1.38
C ASP A 20 21.12 -9.19 2.76
N GLY A 21 19.94 -8.57 2.78
CA GLY A 21 19.26 -8.07 3.97
C GLY A 21 19.79 -6.74 4.49
N THR A 22 20.81 -6.16 3.84
CA THR A 22 21.39 -4.86 4.23
C THR A 22 20.44 -3.71 3.88
N PHE A 23 20.57 -2.62 4.62
CA PHE A 23 19.80 -1.40 4.39
C PHE A 23 20.18 -0.76 3.05
N ALA A 24 19.19 -0.47 2.20
CA ALA A 24 19.40 0.17 0.92
C ALA A 24 19.20 1.69 1.01
N TRP A 25 18.05 2.14 1.52
CA TRP A 25 17.70 3.56 1.67
C TRP A 25 16.47 3.75 2.57
N PHE A 26 16.23 5.00 2.99
CA PHE A 26 15.09 5.45 3.77
C PHE A 26 14.18 6.35 2.90
N ALA A 27 12.87 6.25 3.03
CA ALA A 27 11.97 7.29 2.51
C ALA A 27 11.12 7.81 3.66
N GLY A 28 11.26 9.10 3.93
CA GLY A 28 10.46 9.83 4.91
C GLY A 28 9.29 10.51 4.21
N VAL A 29 8.08 10.31 4.72
CA VAL A 29 6.92 11.08 4.30
C VAL A 29 6.62 12.08 5.40
N HIS A 30 6.98 13.33 5.09
CA HIS A 30 6.75 14.57 5.84
C HIS A 30 7.61 14.78 7.10
N THR A 31 8.78 15.39 6.91
CA THR A 31 9.52 16.11 7.96
C THR A 31 9.77 17.55 7.52
N ASP A 32 10.04 18.47 8.44
CA ASP A 32 10.48 19.83 8.08
C ASP A 32 11.79 19.84 7.27
N ALA A 33 12.53 18.72 7.28
CA ALA A 33 13.79 18.53 6.58
C ALA A 33 13.64 17.92 5.17
N HIS A 34 12.55 17.21 4.87
CA HIS A 34 12.39 16.44 3.63
C HIS A 34 10.98 16.56 3.05
N ALA A 35 10.92 16.78 1.73
CA ALA A 35 9.65 16.85 1.01
C ALA A 35 8.88 15.52 1.12
N ARG A 36 7.56 15.60 0.94
CA ARG A 36 6.68 14.42 1.03
C ARG A 36 7.08 13.34 0.02
N GLY A 37 7.48 12.17 0.50
CA GLY A 37 7.89 11.04 -0.37
C GLY A 37 9.30 11.18 -0.93
N GLU A 38 10.09 12.12 -0.42
CA GLU A 38 11.50 12.25 -0.75
C GLU A 38 12.25 10.99 -0.27
N ARG A 39 12.98 10.38 -1.21
CA ARG A 39 13.89 9.29 -0.90
C ARG A 39 15.20 9.88 -0.38
N VAL A 40 15.57 9.50 0.84
CA VAL A 40 16.78 9.95 1.50
C VAL A 40 17.68 8.74 1.75
N GLU A 41 18.89 8.78 1.21
CA GLU A 41 19.88 7.76 1.52
C GLU A 41 20.53 8.12 2.86
N LEU A 42 20.09 7.44 3.92
CA LEU A 42 20.66 7.56 5.27
C LEU A 42 21.47 6.31 5.60
N PRO A 43 22.56 6.43 6.38
CA PRO A 43 23.16 5.29 7.07
C PRO A 43 22.11 4.57 7.93
N GLU A 44 22.19 3.24 8.04
CA GLU A 44 21.16 2.44 8.71
C GLU A 44 20.90 2.87 10.17
N ALA A 45 21.94 3.25 10.90
CA ALA A 45 21.80 3.73 12.28
C ALA A 45 20.96 5.02 12.35
N GLU A 46 21.22 5.97 11.46
CA GLU A 46 20.48 7.24 11.36
C GLU A 46 19.05 6.99 10.87
N ALA A 47 18.87 6.09 9.91
CA ALA A 47 17.54 5.69 9.44
C ALA A 47 16.70 5.03 10.54
N ARG A 48 17.32 4.23 11.41
CA ARG A 48 16.66 3.62 12.58
C ARG A 48 16.28 4.65 13.62
N GLU A 49 17.16 5.61 13.90
CA GLU A 49 16.89 6.71 14.82
C GLU A 49 15.75 7.59 14.30
N ALA A 50 15.77 7.94 13.01
CA ALA A 50 14.74 8.74 12.36
C ALA A 50 13.39 8.02 12.27
N ALA A 51 13.38 6.71 11.97
CA ALA A 51 12.14 5.94 11.84
C ALA A 51 11.52 5.58 13.20
N GLY A 52 12.33 5.44 14.25
CA GLY A 52 11.89 4.94 15.54
C GLY A 52 11.18 3.58 15.44
N ASN A 53 10.07 3.42 16.16
CA ASN A 53 9.20 2.24 16.08
C ASN A 53 8.13 2.35 14.97
N ASP A 54 8.14 3.43 14.19
CA ASP A 54 7.08 3.81 13.25
C ASP A 54 7.42 3.42 11.80
N VAL A 55 8.10 2.27 11.62
CA VAL A 55 8.27 1.70 10.28
C VAL A 55 6.92 1.15 9.83
N HIS A 56 6.38 1.72 8.76
CA HIS A 56 5.06 1.36 8.26
C HIS A 56 5.13 0.40 7.06
N CYS A 57 6.32 0.17 6.50
CA CYS A 57 6.55 -0.72 5.35
C CYS A 57 8.03 -0.99 5.12
N VAL A 58 8.34 -2.17 4.57
CA VAL A 58 9.68 -2.49 4.06
C VAL A 58 9.58 -3.05 2.64
N ALA A 59 10.26 -2.42 1.69
CA ALA A 59 10.47 -2.97 0.35
C ALA A 59 11.79 -3.75 0.32
N HIS A 60 11.79 -4.95 -0.24
CA HIS A 60 13.01 -5.73 -0.46
C HIS A 60 13.32 -5.78 -1.95
N PHE A 61 14.57 -5.58 -2.28
CA PHE A 61 15.08 -5.47 -3.65
C PHE A 61 15.96 -6.66 -4.01
N ASP A 62 15.85 -7.14 -5.25
CA ASP A 62 16.80 -8.09 -5.84
C ASP A 62 18.13 -7.40 -6.24
N ALA A 63 19.09 -8.19 -6.72
CA ALA A 63 20.37 -7.69 -7.24
C ALA A 63 20.24 -6.66 -8.38
N ASP A 64 19.16 -6.72 -9.16
CA ASP A 64 18.87 -5.80 -10.27
C ASP A 64 18.13 -4.53 -9.82
N GLY A 65 17.82 -4.40 -8.52
CA GLY A 65 17.10 -3.26 -7.96
C GLY A 65 15.60 -3.30 -8.24
N ARG A 66 15.01 -4.47 -8.50
CA ARG A 66 13.55 -4.66 -8.57
C ARG A 66 13.00 -4.99 -7.19
N VAL A 67 11.82 -4.46 -6.88
CA VAL A 67 11.10 -4.83 -5.66
C VAL A 67 10.57 -6.26 -5.83
N VAL A 68 10.96 -7.16 -4.94
CA VAL A 68 10.55 -8.58 -4.95
C VAL A 68 9.71 -8.96 -3.74
N ARG A 69 9.68 -8.12 -2.71
CA ARG A 69 8.88 -8.36 -1.51
C ARG A 69 8.47 -7.04 -0.85
N LEU A 70 7.23 -7.00 -0.37
CA LEU A 70 6.58 -5.92 0.35
C LEU A 70 6.20 -6.43 1.74
N GLU A 71 7.00 -6.11 2.74
CA GLU A 71 6.71 -6.48 4.12
C GLU A 71 5.79 -5.45 4.76
N ILE A 72 4.65 -5.93 5.26
CA ILE A 72 3.62 -5.12 5.90
C ILE A 72 3.71 -5.32 7.41
N PRO A 73 4.17 -4.31 8.16
CA PRO A 73 4.27 -4.40 9.61
C PRO A 73 2.90 -4.69 10.23
N ARG A 74 2.90 -5.53 11.27
CA ARG A 74 1.68 -5.86 12.01
C ARG A 74 0.98 -4.61 12.58
N ALA A 75 1.71 -3.54 12.89
CA ALA A 75 1.12 -2.27 13.31
C ALA A 75 0.23 -1.64 12.23
N ALA A 76 0.61 -1.76 10.95
CA ALA A 76 -0.15 -1.22 9.82
C ALA A 76 -1.39 -2.06 9.49
N ALA A 77 -1.33 -3.38 9.71
CA ALA A 77 -2.46 -4.27 9.46
C ALA A 77 -2.56 -5.42 10.50
N PRO A 78 -2.99 -5.15 11.75
CA PRO A 78 -2.86 -6.11 12.87
C PRO A 78 -3.64 -7.41 12.71
N LYS A 79 -4.67 -7.40 11.86
CA LYS A 79 -5.59 -8.52 11.63
C LYS A 79 -5.41 -9.16 10.26
N ALA A 80 -4.51 -8.63 9.41
CA ALA A 80 -4.29 -9.18 8.09
C ALA A 80 -3.67 -10.58 8.20
N PRO A 81 -4.17 -11.55 7.42
CA PRO A 81 -3.43 -12.80 7.22
C PRO A 81 -2.12 -12.49 6.48
N PRO A 82 -1.18 -13.45 6.40
CA PRO A 82 -0.07 -13.37 5.47
C PRO A 82 -0.59 -13.15 4.05
N LEU A 83 -0.06 -12.14 3.36
CA LEU A 83 -0.48 -11.75 2.00
C LEU A 83 0.73 -11.76 1.08
N TRP A 84 0.57 -12.32 -0.11
CA TRP A 84 1.49 -12.08 -1.22
C TRP A 84 0.74 -11.37 -2.34
N PHE A 85 1.49 -10.77 -3.26
CA PHE A 85 0.97 -9.80 -4.20
C PHE A 85 1.37 -10.12 -5.63
N VAL A 86 0.49 -9.77 -6.56
CA VAL A 86 0.78 -9.71 -7.99
C VAL A 86 0.64 -8.27 -8.43
N GLU A 87 1.65 -7.77 -9.12
CA GLU A 87 1.54 -6.52 -9.85
C GLU A 87 1.03 -6.77 -11.27
N ALA A 88 -0.02 -6.04 -11.63
CA ALA A 88 -0.59 -6.02 -12.97
C ALA A 88 -0.55 -4.59 -13.53
N PRO A 89 0.48 -4.22 -14.31
CA PRO A 89 0.51 -2.96 -15.04
C PRO A 89 -0.59 -2.90 -16.11
N GLU A 90 -1.24 -1.76 -16.24
CA GLU A 90 -2.27 -1.48 -17.27
C GLU A 90 -1.82 -0.30 -18.16
N PRO A 91 -0.73 -0.45 -18.95
CA PRO A 91 -0.14 0.66 -19.69
C PRO A 91 -1.05 1.22 -20.79
N ASP A 92 -1.92 0.37 -21.36
CA ASP A 92 -2.86 0.74 -22.41
C ASP A 92 -4.17 1.36 -21.85
N GLY A 93 -4.30 1.42 -20.52
CA GLY A 93 -5.39 2.10 -19.85
C GLY A 93 -5.43 3.59 -20.20
N ARG A 94 -6.62 4.20 -20.11
CA ARG A 94 -6.81 5.63 -20.32
C ARG A 94 -7.49 6.24 -19.09
N PRO A 95 -6.74 6.79 -18.11
CA PRO A 95 -5.27 6.89 -18.07
C PRO A 95 -4.57 5.55 -17.75
N PRO A 96 -3.24 5.42 -17.98
CA PRO A 96 -2.47 4.25 -17.56
C PRO A 96 -2.59 4.02 -16.07
N ALA A 97 -2.70 2.75 -15.66
CA ALA A 97 -2.91 2.38 -14.27
C ALA A 97 -2.01 1.24 -13.84
N THR A 98 -2.01 0.96 -12.55
CA THR A 98 -1.40 -0.23 -11.97
C THR A 98 -2.38 -0.82 -10.98
N SER A 99 -2.53 -2.14 -11.05
CA SER A 99 -3.28 -2.93 -10.08
C SER A 99 -2.31 -3.78 -9.26
N LEU A 100 -2.52 -3.82 -7.95
CA LEU A 100 -1.87 -4.75 -7.04
C LEU A 100 -2.96 -5.68 -6.51
N VAL A 101 -2.79 -6.98 -6.73
CA VAL A 101 -3.75 -8.01 -6.36
C VAL A 101 -3.16 -8.83 -5.22
N ALA A 102 -3.91 -9.03 -4.15
CA ALA A 102 -3.46 -9.78 -2.98
C ALA A 102 -4.07 -11.18 -2.95
N PHE A 103 -3.28 -12.14 -2.49
CA PHE A 103 -3.61 -13.55 -2.32
C PHE A 103 -3.13 -14.05 -0.95
N THR A 104 -3.56 -15.24 -0.55
CA THR A 104 -3.12 -15.92 0.68
C THR A 104 -2.80 -17.38 0.38
N GLY A 105 -1.77 -17.98 0.98
CA GLY A 105 -1.46 -19.41 0.81
C GLY A 105 -0.67 -19.74 -0.46
N HIS A 106 -0.90 -20.92 -1.04
CA HIS A 106 -0.24 -21.43 -2.27
C HIS A 106 1.29 -21.58 -2.16
N ASP A 107 1.80 -21.85 -0.95
CA ASP A 107 3.24 -21.98 -0.67
C ASP A 107 4.10 -20.78 -1.10
N VAL A 108 3.47 -19.61 -1.28
CA VAL A 108 4.15 -18.34 -1.55
C VAL A 108 4.43 -17.62 -0.23
N LEU A 109 5.67 -17.17 -0.06
CA LEU A 109 6.10 -16.44 1.12
C LEU A 109 5.31 -15.13 1.32
N ASP A 110 5.05 -14.79 2.58
CA ASP A 110 4.43 -13.52 2.96
C ASP A 110 5.21 -12.31 2.44
N GLY A 111 4.48 -11.38 1.84
CA GLY A 111 4.96 -10.17 1.22
C GLY A 111 5.51 -10.33 -0.19
N THR A 112 5.67 -11.55 -0.72
CA THR A 112 6.25 -11.76 -2.06
C THR A 112 5.49 -10.94 -3.11
N LEU A 113 6.24 -10.27 -3.99
CA LEU A 113 5.70 -9.55 -5.13
C LEU A 113 6.05 -10.30 -6.41
N LEU A 114 5.04 -10.82 -7.09
CA LEU A 114 5.19 -11.49 -8.38
C LEU A 114 4.78 -10.57 -9.52
N ASP A 115 5.42 -10.74 -10.67
CA ASP A 115 4.93 -10.22 -11.94
C ASP A 115 4.02 -11.26 -12.63
N GLY A 116 3.45 -10.88 -13.77
CA GLY A 116 2.57 -11.77 -14.54
C GLY A 116 3.26 -13.03 -15.08
N THR A 117 4.59 -13.02 -15.23
CA THR A 117 5.36 -14.18 -15.69
C THR A 117 5.54 -15.17 -14.54
N SER A 118 6.00 -14.71 -13.37
CA SER A 118 6.18 -15.56 -12.19
C SER A 118 4.86 -16.07 -11.62
N LEU A 119 3.74 -15.37 -11.85
CA LEU A 119 2.42 -15.86 -11.48
C LEU A 119 2.04 -17.16 -12.21
N ALA A 120 2.54 -17.37 -13.44
CA ALA A 120 2.21 -18.55 -14.22
C ALA A 120 2.69 -19.87 -13.58
N ASP A 121 3.65 -19.79 -12.66
CA ASP A 121 4.19 -20.92 -11.90
C ASP A 121 3.41 -21.21 -10.60
N VAL A 122 2.38 -20.41 -10.28
CA VAL A 122 1.55 -20.56 -9.08
C VAL A 122 0.14 -21.01 -9.48
N GLU A 123 -0.34 -22.12 -8.88
CA GLU A 123 -1.69 -22.63 -9.11
C GLU A 123 -2.74 -21.75 -8.40
N VAL A 124 -3.11 -20.63 -9.03
CA VAL A 124 -4.16 -19.72 -8.57
C VAL A 124 -5.14 -19.37 -9.69
N THR A 125 -6.34 -18.99 -9.28
CA THR A 125 -7.42 -18.48 -10.13
C THR A 125 -7.86 -17.10 -9.66
N SER A 126 -8.74 -16.44 -10.41
CA SER A 126 -9.34 -15.17 -9.98
C SER A 126 -10.20 -15.31 -8.72
N ALA A 127 -10.70 -16.51 -8.41
CA ALA A 127 -11.47 -16.76 -7.20
C ALA A 127 -10.61 -16.71 -5.93
N ASP A 128 -9.30 -16.97 -6.06
CA ASP A 128 -8.35 -16.99 -4.93
C ASP A 128 -7.89 -15.58 -4.52
N GLN A 129 -8.19 -14.55 -5.32
CA GLN A 129 -7.85 -13.16 -5.04
C GLN A 129 -8.58 -12.65 -3.81
N VAL A 130 -7.89 -12.27 -2.74
CA VAL A 130 -8.56 -11.79 -1.51
C VAL A 130 -8.86 -10.28 -1.55
N ALA A 131 -8.08 -9.52 -2.31
CA ALA A 131 -8.24 -8.07 -2.48
C ALA A 131 -7.51 -7.55 -3.72
N ALA A 132 -7.86 -6.35 -4.16
CA ALA A 132 -7.15 -5.62 -5.19
C ALA A 132 -7.18 -4.12 -4.91
N VAL A 133 -6.11 -3.41 -5.28
CA VAL A 133 -6.06 -1.95 -5.32
C VAL A 133 -5.56 -1.50 -6.68
N ARG A 134 -6.21 -0.48 -7.24
CA ARG A 134 -5.87 0.13 -8.52
C ARG A 134 -5.57 1.60 -8.32
N TRP A 135 -4.52 2.11 -8.95
CA TRP A 135 -4.14 3.53 -8.90
C TRP A 135 -3.47 3.98 -10.19
N TYR A 136 -3.37 5.31 -10.35
CA TYR A 136 -2.70 5.94 -11.47
C TYR A 136 -1.24 6.27 -11.06
N PRO A 137 -0.23 5.55 -11.59
CA PRO A 137 1.15 5.63 -11.08
C PRO A 137 1.81 7.00 -11.29
N GLU A 138 1.35 7.78 -12.28
CA GLU A 138 1.91 9.10 -12.56
C GLU A 138 1.33 10.21 -11.67
N THR A 139 0.18 9.99 -11.02
CA THR A 139 -0.46 10.99 -10.14
C THR A 139 -0.56 10.54 -8.68
N GLY A 140 -0.47 9.23 -8.42
CA GLY A 140 -0.73 8.63 -7.12
C GLY A 140 -2.22 8.50 -6.77
N GLU A 141 -3.13 8.88 -7.67
CA GLU A 141 -4.56 8.81 -7.38
C GLU A 141 -5.03 7.35 -7.34
N GLY A 142 -5.59 6.95 -6.19
CA GLY A 142 -6.23 5.66 -5.99
C GLY A 142 -7.60 5.64 -6.65
N ASP A 143 -7.78 4.70 -7.57
CA ASP A 143 -9.02 4.51 -8.31
C ASP A 143 -9.97 3.56 -7.57
N GLN A 144 -9.47 2.39 -7.16
CA GLN A 144 -10.30 1.34 -6.55
C GLN A 144 -9.56 0.62 -5.43
N VAL A 145 -10.28 0.29 -4.36
CA VAL A 145 -9.84 -0.63 -3.30
C VAL A 145 -10.94 -1.64 -3.04
N TYR A 146 -10.71 -2.88 -3.43
CA TYR A 146 -11.65 -3.98 -3.28
C TYR A 146 -11.12 -5.04 -2.32
N VAL A 147 -12.01 -5.56 -1.48
CA VAL A 147 -11.75 -6.76 -0.65
C VAL A 147 -12.93 -7.70 -0.85
N GLN A 148 -12.63 -8.96 -1.17
CA GLN A 148 -13.64 -10.01 -1.32
C GLN A 148 -14.54 -10.08 -0.07
N PRO A 149 -15.86 -10.29 -0.21
CA PRO A 149 -16.81 -10.26 0.90
C PRO A 149 -16.38 -11.09 2.12
N ASP A 150 -15.95 -12.33 1.92
CA ASP A 150 -15.59 -13.27 2.99
C ASP A 150 -14.28 -12.92 3.71
N TRP A 151 -13.49 -12.05 3.10
CA TRP A 151 -12.19 -11.58 3.58
C TRP A 151 -12.27 -10.20 4.25
N ARG A 152 -13.44 -9.55 4.25
CA ARG A 152 -13.64 -8.24 4.88
C ARG A 152 -13.45 -8.31 6.40
N ARG A 153 -13.14 -7.14 6.99
CA ARG A 153 -12.91 -6.95 8.44
C ARG A 153 -11.69 -7.69 9.01
N ARG A 154 -10.83 -8.23 8.14
CA ARG A 154 -9.55 -8.85 8.50
C ARG A 154 -8.36 -7.91 8.27
N GLY A 155 -8.54 -6.60 8.23
CA GLY A 155 -7.43 -5.66 8.02
C GLY A 155 -6.81 -5.62 6.60
N ILE A 156 -7.28 -6.45 5.66
CA ILE A 156 -6.70 -6.59 4.31
C ILE A 156 -6.71 -5.27 3.51
N ALA A 157 -7.76 -4.44 3.63
CA ALA A 157 -7.77 -3.13 2.96
C ALA A 157 -6.61 -2.22 3.41
N GLY A 158 -6.27 -2.23 4.70
CA GLY A 158 -5.12 -1.49 5.21
C GLY A 158 -3.80 -2.07 4.71
N ALA A 159 -3.68 -3.41 4.71
CA ALA A 159 -2.49 -4.10 4.23
C ALA A 159 -2.21 -3.81 2.75
N ILE A 160 -3.21 -3.92 1.87
CA ILE A 160 -3.02 -3.75 0.43
C ILE A 160 -2.74 -2.29 0.04
N VAL A 161 -3.37 -1.31 0.71
CA VAL A 161 -3.06 0.12 0.49
C VAL A 161 -1.66 0.46 0.99
N THR A 162 -1.22 -0.16 2.10
CA THR A 162 0.15 -0.03 2.59
C THR A 162 1.14 -0.63 1.59
N ALA A 163 0.87 -1.82 1.06
CA ALA A 163 1.69 -2.47 0.04
C ALA A 163 1.82 -1.62 -1.24
N ALA A 164 0.71 -1.12 -1.78
CA ALA A 164 0.73 -0.28 -2.98
C ALA A 164 1.45 1.07 -2.75
N SER A 165 1.27 1.68 -1.58
CA SER A 165 2.00 2.89 -1.19
C SER A 165 3.51 2.63 -1.07
N THR A 166 3.89 1.48 -0.50
CA THR A 166 5.27 0.99 -0.41
C THR A 166 5.89 0.87 -1.79
N LEU A 167 5.20 0.20 -2.71
CA LEU A 167 5.68 0.01 -4.08
C LEU A 167 5.86 1.34 -4.82
N THR A 168 4.90 2.25 -4.65
CA THR A 168 4.94 3.60 -5.22
C THR A 168 6.17 4.37 -4.74
N VAL A 169 6.41 4.42 -3.43
CA VAL A 169 7.57 5.13 -2.86
C VAL A 169 8.87 4.44 -3.21
N ALA A 170 8.89 3.10 -3.24
CA ALA A 170 10.05 2.32 -3.65
C ALA A 170 10.52 2.65 -5.07
N ARG A 171 9.62 3.15 -5.92
CA ARG A 171 9.89 3.54 -7.30
C ARG A 171 10.05 5.06 -7.50
N GLY A 172 10.05 5.84 -6.42
CA GLY A 172 10.11 7.30 -6.49
C GLY A 172 8.89 7.91 -7.21
N LYS A 173 7.73 7.24 -7.15
CA LYS A 173 6.48 7.72 -7.74
C LYS A 173 5.69 8.57 -6.73
N PRO A 174 4.78 9.45 -7.21
CA PRO A 174 3.99 10.30 -6.33
C PRO A 174 3.20 9.50 -5.29
N PRO A 175 3.14 9.96 -4.02
CA PRO A 175 2.48 9.22 -2.95
C PRO A 175 0.99 9.02 -3.23
N MET A 176 0.46 7.88 -2.81
CA MET A 176 -0.95 7.57 -3.02
C MET A 176 -1.89 8.52 -2.26
N TRP A 177 -2.99 8.89 -2.92
CA TRP A 177 -4.08 9.69 -2.36
C TRP A 177 -5.43 9.23 -2.92
N SER A 178 -6.55 9.63 -2.29
CA SER A 178 -7.90 9.32 -2.76
C SER A 178 -8.67 10.60 -3.03
N ASP A 179 -9.38 10.64 -4.16
CA ASP A 179 -10.31 11.72 -4.48
C ASP A 179 -11.58 11.66 -3.59
N GLY A 180 -12.57 12.47 -3.92
CA GLY A 180 -13.84 12.51 -3.21
C GLY A 180 -14.86 11.44 -3.61
N GLN A 181 -14.54 10.54 -4.54
CA GLN A 181 -15.46 9.51 -5.05
C GLN A 181 -15.27 8.19 -4.32
N ARG A 182 -16.22 7.81 -3.47
CA ARG A 182 -16.08 6.61 -2.64
C ARG A 182 -17.40 5.90 -2.42
N THR A 183 -17.34 4.59 -2.19
CA THR A 183 -18.52 3.84 -1.70
C THR A 183 -18.76 4.11 -0.21
N ALA A 184 -19.96 3.80 0.30
CA ALA A 184 -20.27 3.94 1.73
C ALA A 184 -19.40 3.04 2.63
N MET A 185 -18.88 1.94 2.08
CA MET A 185 -17.90 1.09 2.80
C MET A 185 -16.50 1.71 2.75
N GLY A 186 -16.09 2.25 1.61
CA GLY A 186 -14.81 2.93 1.45
C GLY A 186 -14.69 4.17 2.33
N ASP A 187 -15.72 5.01 2.38
CA ASP A 187 -15.75 6.21 3.22
C ASP A 187 -15.64 5.88 4.72
N ARG A 188 -16.37 4.85 5.19
CA ARG A 188 -16.26 4.37 6.58
C ARG A 188 -14.88 3.80 6.90
N TRP A 189 -14.28 3.08 5.96
CA TRP A 189 -12.93 2.56 6.13
C TRP A 189 -11.93 3.70 6.23
N LEU A 190 -11.94 4.64 5.28
CA LEU A 190 -11.02 5.78 5.23
C LEU A 190 -11.07 6.62 6.51
N LYS A 191 -12.28 6.95 7.00
CA LYS A 191 -12.47 7.71 8.24
C LYS A 191 -11.91 7.01 9.49
N ALA A 192 -11.89 5.68 9.49
CA ALA A 192 -11.32 4.88 10.59
C ALA A 192 -9.86 4.48 10.34
N SER A 193 -9.28 4.94 9.24
CA SER A 193 -7.97 4.54 8.76
C SER A 193 -6.91 5.57 9.19
N PRO A 194 -5.68 5.12 9.49
CA PRO A 194 -4.51 6.01 9.57
C PRO A 194 -4.27 6.81 8.28
N TRP A 195 -4.87 6.37 7.17
CA TRP A 195 -4.77 6.98 5.85
C TRP A 195 -5.78 8.11 5.59
N SER A 196 -6.59 8.48 6.59
CA SER A 196 -7.64 9.51 6.45
C SER A 196 -7.12 10.85 5.92
N HIS A 197 -5.92 11.27 6.34
CA HIS A 197 -5.25 12.49 5.88
C HIS A 197 -4.90 12.50 4.38
N ARG A 198 -4.94 11.34 3.70
CA ARG A 198 -4.65 11.22 2.26
C ARG A 198 -5.90 11.18 1.39
N GLY A 199 -7.08 11.29 1.98
CA GLY A 199 -8.33 11.36 1.24
C GLY A 199 -8.86 12.80 1.18
N ALA A 200 -9.27 13.23 -0.01
CA ALA A 200 -10.05 14.45 -0.16
C ALA A 200 -11.42 14.32 0.52
N GLU A 201 -12.12 15.44 0.74
CA GLU A 201 -13.50 15.42 1.24
C GLU A 201 -14.42 14.60 0.32
N LEU A 202 -15.45 13.98 0.90
CA LEU A 202 -16.39 13.15 0.13
C LEU A 202 -17.25 14.06 -0.76
N THR A 203 -17.12 13.91 -2.07
CA THR A 203 -17.89 14.67 -3.08
C THR A 203 -18.93 13.81 -3.78
N HIS A 204 -18.69 12.49 -3.89
CA HIS A 204 -19.61 11.57 -4.55
C HIS A 204 -19.67 10.21 -3.86
N MET A 205 -20.88 9.70 -3.68
CA MET A 205 -21.13 8.37 -3.15
C MET A 205 -21.31 7.37 -4.30
N ALA A 206 -20.28 6.58 -4.59
CA ALA A 206 -20.31 5.53 -5.60
C ALA A 206 -21.15 4.32 -5.15
N PRO A 207 -21.75 3.56 -6.08
CA PRO A 207 -22.47 2.33 -5.75
C PRO A 207 -21.54 1.26 -5.15
N PRO A 208 -22.07 0.30 -4.36
CA PRO A 208 -21.27 -0.83 -3.88
C PRO A 208 -20.63 -1.63 -5.02
N MET A 209 -19.35 -1.99 -4.88
CA MET A 209 -18.64 -2.80 -5.88
C MET A 209 -19.04 -4.28 -5.89
N THR A 210 -19.64 -4.77 -4.80
CA THR A 210 -20.30 -6.08 -4.80
C THR A 210 -21.80 -5.84 -4.85
N PRO A 211 -22.53 -6.45 -5.79
CA PRO A 211 -23.99 -6.39 -5.81
C PRO A 211 -24.56 -6.78 -4.44
N ILE A 212 -25.55 -6.04 -3.97
CA ILE A 212 -26.33 -6.46 -2.81
C ILE A 212 -27.20 -7.62 -3.31
N GLU A 213 -26.90 -8.84 -2.88
CA GLU A 213 -27.85 -9.95 -3.04
C GLU A 213 -29.16 -9.52 -2.37
N LYS A 214 -30.23 -9.41 -3.16
CA LYS A 214 -31.58 -9.22 -2.62
C LYS A 214 -31.89 -10.46 -1.80
N ARG A 215 -31.79 -10.35 -0.47
CA ARG A 215 -32.39 -11.30 0.46
C ARG A 215 -33.90 -11.19 0.44
#